data_AF-A0A931A2G7-F1
#
_entry.id   AF-A0A931A2G7-F1
#
_cell.length_a   1.000
_cell.length_b   1.000
_cell.length_c   1.000
_cell.angle_alpha   90.00
_cell.angle_beta   90.00
_cell.angle_gamma   90.00
#
_symmetry.space_group_name_H-M   'P 1'
#
loop_
_entity.id
_entity.type
_entity.pdbx_description
1 polymer ?
#
loop_
_entity_poly.entity_id
_entity_poly.type
_entity_poly.pdbx_seq_one_letter_code
_entity_poly.pdbx_strand_id
1 'polypeptide(L)'
;MTPPLSGIRVADFCWVGAGSFTTKLLADHGADVIKVESRAKIDGIRLSPPFAGGRKGVNRSGYFADRNTSKRSLALDLKSEGGRELARRLVAESDVVTNNFTPGTMERFGLGWEDVRRINPRAVYLAMSMQGDSGPERDYLGYGITISALIGLHHFTGLPGREPVGTGTNYPDHVPNPCHAAFAVLAALRHRRRTGRGQYIDIAQTEPTIAVLGPLLMDWTVNRRDAGPLGNDHPRRAPHGVYRCAGDDRWIAISVLRDEQWESLVRILGLDDEPDDKPHDEPHDEPHDEPHDEPHDEPHDEPHDEPHDEPHDKADDEPSHRPDHEPGHRPDHEPDGRPDHKPEWRHEAARHRDRDRLNRLIGAAVAGRDAVALAGELRAAGVPAGVVQNTADLVDRDPQLAAREHWLRLDHPEMGPSLYNAPPFRLTGTPVRPTRSAPLLGEHTDEVCREVLGLDDEQIAAYRAAGALR
;
A
#
# COMPACT_ATOMS: atom_id res chain seq x y z
N MET A 1 13.85 -28.86 -1.68
CA MET A 1 12.85 -28.64 -0.62
C MET A 1 11.54 -28.27 -1.28
N THR A 2 10.41 -28.78 -0.80
CA THR A 2 9.10 -28.52 -1.37
C THR A 2 8.58 -27.13 -0.95
N PRO A 3 8.09 -26.28 -1.87
CA PRO A 3 7.44 -25.02 -1.52
C PRO A 3 6.24 -25.17 -0.56
N PRO A 4 5.88 -24.15 0.24
CA PRO A 4 4.82 -24.26 1.26
C PRO A 4 3.42 -24.59 0.72
N LEU A 5 3.11 -24.16 -0.51
CA LEU A 5 1.81 -24.34 -1.14
C LEU A 5 1.82 -25.36 -2.27
N SER A 6 2.86 -26.20 -2.36
CA SER A 6 2.86 -27.31 -3.31
C SER A 6 1.65 -28.21 -3.11
N GLY A 7 1.02 -28.58 -4.22
CA GLY A 7 -0.21 -29.36 -4.24
C GLY A 7 -1.48 -28.56 -3.99
N ILE A 8 -1.40 -27.23 -3.89
CA ILE A 8 -2.59 -26.34 -3.92
C ILE A 8 -2.78 -25.82 -5.34
N ARG A 9 -3.97 -26.00 -5.92
CA ARG A 9 -4.36 -25.41 -7.20
C ARG A 9 -5.35 -24.26 -7.03
N VAL A 10 -5.16 -23.18 -7.79
CA VAL A 10 -6.02 -21.99 -7.75
C VAL A 10 -6.59 -21.70 -9.14
N ALA A 11 -7.91 -21.66 -9.24
CA ALA A 11 -8.61 -21.09 -10.39
C ALA A 11 -8.73 -19.57 -10.20
N ASP A 12 -7.89 -18.81 -10.89
CA ASP A 12 -7.74 -17.37 -10.72
C ASP A 12 -8.54 -16.59 -11.77
N PHE A 13 -9.71 -16.09 -11.39
CA PHE A 13 -10.55 -15.21 -12.20
C PHE A 13 -10.31 -13.72 -11.86
N CYS A 14 -9.31 -13.40 -11.03
CA CYS A 14 -9.04 -12.03 -10.63
C CYS A 14 -8.41 -11.23 -11.77
N TRP A 15 -8.85 -9.97 -11.90
CA TRP A 15 -8.36 -9.01 -12.89
C TRP A 15 -7.74 -7.79 -12.19
N VAL A 16 -6.95 -7.01 -12.90
CA VAL A 16 -6.32 -5.79 -12.36
C VAL A 16 -5.41 -6.11 -11.16
N GLY A 17 -5.26 -5.19 -10.20
CA GLY A 17 -4.18 -5.20 -9.21
C GLY A 17 -4.41 -6.13 -8.02
N ALA A 18 -5.43 -5.83 -7.20
CA ALA A 18 -5.58 -6.43 -5.87
C ALA A 18 -5.65 -7.97 -5.92
N GLY A 19 -6.64 -8.52 -6.63
CA GLY A 19 -6.84 -9.95 -6.72
C GLY A 19 -5.70 -10.69 -7.43
N SER A 20 -5.14 -10.11 -8.50
CA SER A 20 -3.97 -10.69 -9.18
C SER A 20 -2.76 -10.76 -8.25
N PHE A 21 -2.56 -9.74 -7.40
CA PHE A 21 -1.45 -9.76 -6.45
C PHE A 21 -1.67 -10.79 -5.33
N THR A 22 -2.91 -10.94 -4.83
CA THR A 22 -3.28 -12.00 -3.89
C THR A 22 -2.85 -13.38 -4.41
N THR A 23 -3.21 -13.71 -5.65
CA THR A 23 -2.90 -15.02 -6.21
C THR A 23 -1.45 -15.15 -6.65
N LYS A 24 -0.74 -14.05 -6.97
CA LYS A 24 0.72 -14.06 -7.13
C LYS A 24 1.43 -14.46 -5.84
N LEU A 25 0.98 -13.96 -4.67
CA LEU A 25 1.55 -14.40 -3.39
C LEU A 25 1.41 -15.93 -3.24
N LEU A 26 0.27 -16.52 -3.62
CA LEU A 26 0.11 -17.98 -3.57
C LEU A 26 1.01 -18.70 -4.59
N ALA A 27 1.10 -18.18 -5.81
CA ALA A 27 1.91 -18.76 -6.90
C ALA A 27 3.40 -18.77 -6.57
N ASP A 28 3.94 -17.65 -6.08
CA ASP A 28 5.35 -17.54 -5.70
C ASP A 28 5.71 -18.42 -4.49
N HIS A 29 4.69 -18.88 -3.73
CA HIS A 29 4.82 -19.87 -2.65
C HIS A 29 4.57 -21.32 -3.11
N GLY A 30 4.46 -21.54 -4.42
CA GLY A 30 4.41 -22.85 -5.07
C GLY A 30 3.02 -23.42 -5.30
N ALA A 31 1.96 -22.62 -5.19
CA ALA A 31 0.64 -23.03 -5.66
C ALA A 31 0.60 -23.06 -7.20
N ASP A 32 -0.13 -24.00 -7.78
CA ASP A 32 -0.45 -24.03 -9.20
C ASP A 32 -1.60 -23.05 -9.48
N VAL A 33 -1.25 -21.80 -9.78
CA VAL A 33 -2.22 -20.74 -10.05
C VAL A 33 -2.48 -20.64 -11.54
N ILE A 34 -3.74 -20.83 -11.95
CA ILE A 34 -4.19 -20.81 -13.33
C ILE A 34 -5.07 -19.58 -13.53
N LYS A 35 -4.50 -18.53 -14.13
CA LYS A 35 -5.20 -17.31 -14.45
C LYS A 35 -6.06 -17.48 -15.69
N VAL A 36 -7.35 -17.20 -15.55
CA VAL A 36 -8.36 -17.30 -16.60
C VAL A 36 -8.59 -15.94 -17.24
N GLU A 37 -8.30 -15.85 -18.54
CA GLU A 37 -8.44 -14.63 -19.35
C GLU A 37 -8.99 -14.99 -20.72
N SER A 38 -9.39 -14.01 -21.55
CA SER A 38 -9.75 -14.28 -22.95
C SER A 38 -9.13 -13.24 -23.88
N ARG A 39 -8.83 -13.62 -25.14
CA ARG A 39 -8.48 -12.63 -26.18
C ARG A 39 -9.65 -11.73 -26.54
N ALA A 40 -10.89 -12.15 -26.29
CA ALA A 40 -12.08 -11.33 -26.56
C ALA A 40 -12.24 -10.19 -25.53
N LYS A 41 -11.83 -10.43 -24.28
CA LYS A 41 -11.83 -9.42 -23.21
C LYS A 41 -10.60 -9.65 -22.34
N ILE A 42 -9.60 -8.80 -22.55
CA ILE A 42 -8.28 -8.89 -21.94
C ILE A 42 -8.27 -8.14 -20.61
N ASP A 43 -7.51 -8.63 -19.63
CA ASP A 43 -7.24 -7.90 -18.39
C ASP A 43 -6.59 -6.54 -18.69
N GLY A 44 -7.20 -5.44 -18.23
CA GLY A 44 -6.81 -4.07 -18.59
C GLY A 44 -5.37 -3.72 -18.23
N ILE A 45 -4.79 -4.36 -17.20
CA ILE A 45 -3.39 -4.09 -16.83
C ILE A 45 -2.38 -4.64 -17.85
N ARG A 46 -2.76 -5.58 -18.73
CA ARG A 46 -1.94 -5.98 -19.90
C ARG A 46 -1.72 -4.83 -20.87
N LEU A 47 -2.64 -3.88 -20.90
CA LEU A 47 -2.62 -2.69 -21.77
C LEU A 47 -2.16 -1.44 -21.03
N SER A 48 -1.67 -1.57 -19.80
CA SER A 48 -1.22 -0.45 -18.97
C SER A 48 0.31 -0.32 -18.99
N PRO A 49 0.86 0.90 -19.00
CA PRO A 49 2.31 1.13 -18.89
C PRO A 49 2.84 0.74 -17.49
N PRO A 50 4.17 0.65 -17.31
CA PRO A 50 5.20 0.82 -18.33
C PRO A 50 5.25 -0.34 -19.32
N PHE A 51 5.65 -0.09 -20.56
CA PHE A 51 5.84 -1.13 -21.57
C PHE A 51 7.33 -1.42 -21.78
N ALA A 52 7.70 -2.69 -21.88
CA ALA A 52 9.09 -3.09 -22.14
C ALA A 52 9.64 -2.42 -23.40
N GLY A 53 10.74 -1.68 -23.27
CA GLY A 53 11.35 -0.90 -24.35
C GLY A 53 10.44 0.18 -24.94
N GLY A 54 9.45 0.67 -24.19
CA GLY A 54 8.48 1.68 -24.65
C GLY A 54 7.47 1.17 -25.69
N ARG A 55 7.48 -0.13 -26.02
CA ARG A 55 6.64 -0.71 -27.08
C ARG A 55 5.39 -1.36 -26.51
N LYS A 56 4.23 -0.79 -26.83
CA LYS A 56 2.91 -1.34 -26.47
C LYS A 56 2.75 -2.77 -26.99
N GLY A 57 2.11 -3.62 -26.18
CA GLY A 57 1.78 -5.00 -26.55
C GLY A 57 1.13 -5.73 -25.38
N VAL A 58 0.25 -6.68 -25.67
CA VAL A 58 -0.57 -7.43 -24.69
C VAL A 58 0.31 -8.19 -23.67
N ASN A 59 1.51 -8.60 -24.07
CA ASN A 59 2.46 -9.30 -23.19
C ASN A 59 3.70 -8.45 -22.89
N ARG A 60 3.56 -7.11 -22.97
CA ARG A 60 4.69 -6.19 -22.79
C ARG A 60 4.52 -5.21 -21.62
N SER A 61 3.43 -5.32 -20.87
CA SER A 61 3.19 -4.47 -19.69
C SER A 61 4.00 -4.97 -18.49
N GLY A 62 4.84 -4.09 -17.96
CA GLY A 62 5.51 -4.29 -16.67
C GLY A 62 4.52 -4.33 -15.50
N TYR A 63 3.38 -3.64 -15.60
CA TYR A 63 2.35 -3.68 -14.56
C TYR A 63 1.68 -5.05 -14.52
N PHE A 64 1.30 -5.62 -15.66
CA PHE A 64 0.82 -7.01 -15.69
C PHE A 64 1.88 -7.99 -15.17
N ALA A 65 3.12 -7.80 -15.60
CA ALA A 65 4.22 -8.70 -15.28
C ALA A 65 4.50 -8.77 -13.77
N ASP A 66 4.55 -7.60 -13.10
CA ASP A 66 4.73 -7.52 -11.65
C ASP A 66 3.64 -8.25 -10.86
N ARG A 67 2.41 -8.33 -11.38
CA ARG A 67 1.26 -8.93 -10.67
C ARG A 67 1.04 -10.41 -10.93
N ASN A 68 1.77 -11.04 -11.85
CA ASN A 68 1.39 -12.36 -12.38
C ASN A 68 2.55 -13.36 -12.55
N THR A 69 3.69 -13.16 -11.89
CA THR A 69 4.76 -14.18 -11.86
C THR A 69 4.27 -15.52 -11.32
N SER A 70 4.95 -16.59 -11.72
CA SER A 70 4.66 -17.97 -11.27
C SER A 70 3.30 -18.54 -11.67
N LYS A 71 2.44 -17.79 -12.38
CA LYS A 71 1.11 -18.25 -12.82
C LYS A 71 1.12 -18.90 -14.21
N ARG A 72 0.18 -19.81 -14.46
CA ARG A 72 -0.22 -20.24 -15.82
C ARG A 72 -1.31 -19.32 -16.35
N SER A 73 -1.42 -19.20 -17.66
CA SER A 73 -2.50 -18.47 -18.31
C SER A 73 -3.31 -19.42 -19.20
N LEU A 74 -4.61 -19.49 -18.94
CA LEU A 74 -5.61 -20.22 -19.70
C LEU A 74 -6.47 -19.21 -20.47
N ALA A 75 -6.44 -19.26 -21.81
CA ALA A 75 -7.33 -18.47 -22.65
C ALA A 75 -8.69 -19.15 -22.77
N LEU A 76 -9.72 -18.55 -22.18
CA LEU A 76 -11.05 -19.11 -22.03
C LEU A 76 -12.13 -18.01 -22.11
N ASP A 77 -13.00 -18.12 -23.11
CA ASP A 77 -14.14 -17.21 -23.26
C ASP A 77 -15.35 -17.69 -22.45
N LEU A 78 -15.55 -17.09 -21.27
CA LEU A 78 -16.67 -17.38 -20.37
C LEU A 78 -18.05 -16.96 -20.93
N LYS A 79 -18.13 -16.27 -22.07
CA LYS A 79 -19.41 -16.02 -22.76
C LYS A 79 -19.86 -17.22 -23.60
N SER A 80 -18.95 -18.10 -23.99
CA SER A 80 -19.28 -19.33 -24.70
C SER A 80 -19.82 -20.39 -23.74
N GLU A 81 -20.63 -21.32 -24.25
CA GLU A 81 -21.10 -22.47 -23.46
C GLU A 81 -19.94 -23.39 -23.07
N GLY A 82 -19.09 -23.75 -24.04
CA GLY A 82 -17.90 -24.58 -23.79
C GLY A 82 -16.91 -23.92 -22.82
N GLY A 83 -16.75 -22.59 -22.88
CA GLY A 83 -15.88 -21.89 -21.93
C GLY A 83 -16.39 -21.97 -20.49
N ARG A 84 -17.70 -21.83 -20.28
CA ARG A 84 -18.33 -22.01 -18.96
C ARG A 84 -18.24 -23.46 -18.48
N GLU A 85 -18.37 -24.42 -19.39
CA GLU A 85 -18.19 -25.84 -19.08
C GLU A 85 -16.76 -26.12 -18.59
N LEU A 86 -15.74 -25.70 -19.35
CA LEU A 86 -14.34 -25.89 -18.98
C LEU A 86 -13.98 -25.15 -17.69
N ALA A 87 -14.55 -23.97 -17.44
CA ALA A 87 -14.36 -23.26 -16.17
C ALA A 87 -14.92 -24.05 -14.98
N ARG A 88 -16.08 -24.71 -15.13
CA ARG A 88 -16.63 -25.59 -14.08
C ARG A 88 -15.74 -26.81 -13.84
N ARG A 89 -15.16 -27.40 -14.89
CA ARG A 89 -14.18 -28.49 -14.76
C ARG A 89 -12.92 -28.01 -14.03
N LEU A 90 -12.41 -26.83 -14.36
CA LEU A 90 -11.27 -26.22 -13.65
C LEU A 90 -11.58 -26.00 -12.16
N VAL A 91 -12.78 -25.54 -11.83
CA VAL A 91 -13.24 -25.39 -10.43
C VAL A 91 -13.28 -26.73 -9.69
N ALA A 92 -13.73 -27.81 -10.35
CA ALA A 92 -13.76 -29.14 -9.76
C ALA A 92 -12.35 -29.62 -9.36
N GLU A 93 -11.34 -29.26 -10.17
CA GLU A 93 -9.94 -29.64 -10.00
C GLU A 93 -9.12 -28.67 -9.12
N SER A 94 -9.75 -27.60 -8.61
CA SER A 94 -9.07 -26.53 -7.88
C SER A 94 -9.36 -26.54 -6.39
N ASP A 95 -8.35 -26.19 -5.58
CA ASP A 95 -8.47 -26.04 -4.14
C ASP A 95 -9.05 -24.70 -3.71
N VAL A 96 -8.75 -23.66 -4.50
CA VAL A 96 -9.15 -22.28 -4.29
C VAL A 96 -9.73 -21.73 -5.59
N VAL A 97 -10.82 -20.99 -5.50
CA VAL A 97 -11.43 -20.23 -6.59
C VAL A 97 -11.44 -18.77 -6.19
N THR A 98 -10.85 -17.88 -6.98
CA THR A 98 -10.73 -16.47 -6.63
C THR A 98 -11.34 -15.58 -7.69
N ASN A 99 -12.02 -14.52 -7.27
CA ASN A 99 -12.49 -13.46 -8.16
C ASN A 99 -12.54 -12.10 -7.43
N ASN A 100 -12.50 -11.03 -8.19
CA ASN A 100 -12.66 -9.66 -7.69
C ASN A 100 -13.61 -8.84 -8.59
N PHE A 101 -14.59 -9.52 -9.18
CA PHE A 101 -15.61 -8.86 -9.98
C PHE A 101 -16.67 -8.22 -9.09
N THR A 102 -17.47 -7.34 -9.69
CA THR A 102 -18.71 -6.85 -9.09
C THR A 102 -19.62 -8.03 -8.73
N PRO A 103 -20.33 -7.98 -7.58
CA PRO A 103 -21.25 -9.04 -7.17
C PRO A 103 -22.22 -9.44 -8.29
N GLY A 104 -22.57 -10.72 -8.36
CA GLY A 104 -23.45 -11.26 -9.40
C GLY A 104 -22.74 -11.62 -10.72
N THR A 105 -21.49 -11.22 -10.93
CA THR A 105 -20.77 -11.52 -12.18
C THR A 105 -20.43 -12.98 -12.34
N MET A 106 -19.94 -13.63 -11.27
CA MET A 106 -19.60 -15.05 -11.30
C MET A 106 -20.86 -15.92 -11.37
N GLU A 107 -21.95 -15.49 -10.74
CA GLU A 107 -23.27 -16.13 -10.78
C GLU A 107 -23.80 -16.19 -12.22
N ARG A 108 -23.66 -15.11 -13.01
CA ARG A 108 -24.05 -15.10 -14.43
C ARG A 108 -23.29 -16.13 -15.28
N PHE A 109 -22.08 -16.52 -14.85
CA PHE A 109 -21.31 -17.57 -15.50
C PHE A 109 -21.60 -18.98 -14.95
N GLY A 110 -22.41 -19.09 -13.90
CA GLY A 110 -22.65 -20.35 -13.17
C GLY A 110 -21.41 -20.78 -12.37
N LEU A 111 -20.69 -19.79 -11.82
CA LEU A 111 -19.46 -19.94 -11.04
C LEU A 111 -19.53 -19.14 -9.73
N GLY A 112 -20.75 -18.76 -9.30
CA GLY A 112 -20.98 -18.15 -7.99
C GLY A 112 -20.73 -19.15 -6.85
N TRP A 113 -20.72 -18.69 -5.61
CA TRP A 113 -20.40 -19.55 -4.45
C TRP A 113 -21.26 -20.82 -4.39
N GLU A 114 -22.58 -20.71 -4.56
CA GLU A 114 -23.47 -21.87 -4.47
C GLU A 114 -23.23 -22.89 -5.59
N ASP A 115 -22.82 -22.44 -6.78
CA ASP A 115 -22.43 -23.33 -7.88
C ASP A 115 -21.09 -24.01 -7.58
N VAL A 116 -20.09 -23.25 -7.14
CA VAL A 116 -18.78 -23.79 -6.76
C VAL A 116 -18.91 -24.79 -5.62
N ARG A 117 -19.71 -24.50 -4.59
CA ARG A 117 -19.95 -25.41 -3.47
C ARG A 117 -20.60 -26.72 -3.92
N ARG A 118 -21.49 -26.68 -4.92
CA ARG A 118 -22.13 -27.87 -5.49
C ARG A 118 -21.15 -28.71 -6.30
N ILE A 119 -20.27 -28.05 -7.07
CA ILE A 119 -19.23 -28.70 -7.88
C ILE A 119 -18.14 -29.30 -6.97
N ASN A 120 -17.67 -28.52 -6.01
CA ASN A 120 -16.56 -28.85 -5.12
C ASN A 120 -16.80 -28.27 -3.71
N PRO A 121 -17.40 -29.06 -2.78
CA PRO A 121 -17.67 -28.61 -1.40
C PRO A 121 -16.39 -28.40 -0.55
N ARG A 122 -15.23 -28.74 -1.09
CA ARG A 122 -13.92 -28.53 -0.46
C ARG A 122 -13.24 -27.24 -0.92
N ALA A 123 -13.77 -26.56 -1.94
CA ALA A 123 -13.17 -25.35 -2.47
C ALA A 123 -13.22 -24.20 -1.45
N VAL A 124 -12.10 -23.48 -1.34
CA VAL A 124 -12.10 -22.14 -0.71
C VAL A 124 -12.47 -21.14 -1.80
N TYR A 125 -13.56 -20.41 -1.63
CA TYR A 125 -14.00 -19.39 -2.58
C TYR A 125 -13.71 -18.01 -2.03
N LEU A 126 -12.93 -17.21 -2.75
CA LEU A 126 -12.65 -15.82 -2.43
C LEU A 126 -13.39 -14.92 -3.43
N ALA A 127 -14.30 -14.10 -2.90
CA ALA A 127 -14.81 -12.90 -3.56
C ALA A 127 -14.18 -11.68 -2.90
N MET A 128 -13.74 -10.72 -3.70
CA MET A 128 -13.20 -9.47 -3.17
C MET A 128 -13.62 -8.26 -4.01
N SER A 129 -14.93 -7.99 -4.05
CA SER A 129 -15.46 -6.78 -4.67
C SER A 129 -15.08 -5.52 -3.87
N MET A 130 -15.36 -4.33 -4.39
CA MET A 130 -15.00 -3.09 -3.70
C MET A 130 -15.64 -2.99 -2.30
N GLN A 131 -16.93 -3.30 -2.21
CA GLN A 131 -17.78 -3.09 -1.02
C GLN A 131 -18.36 -4.38 -0.44
N GLY A 132 -17.90 -5.54 -0.90
CA GLY A 132 -18.41 -6.85 -0.48
C GLY A 132 -19.65 -7.27 -1.26
N ASP A 133 -20.11 -8.50 -1.01
CA ASP A 133 -21.23 -9.10 -1.74
C ASP A 133 -22.60 -8.79 -1.11
N SER A 134 -22.61 -8.02 0.00
CA SER A 134 -23.81 -7.64 0.75
C SER A 134 -23.82 -6.16 1.14
N GLY A 135 -24.96 -5.68 1.63
CA GLY A 135 -25.14 -4.28 2.02
C GLY A 135 -25.60 -3.34 0.90
N PRO A 136 -25.92 -2.09 1.24
CA PRO A 136 -26.51 -1.11 0.31
C PRO A 136 -25.54 -0.63 -0.78
N GLU A 137 -24.24 -0.71 -0.53
CA GLU A 137 -23.18 -0.21 -1.43
C GLU A 137 -22.53 -1.31 -2.27
N ARG A 138 -23.01 -2.56 -2.20
CA ARG A 138 -22.41 -3.73 -2.88
C ARG A 138 -22.23 -3.55 -4.39
N ASP A 139 -23.08 -2.73 -5.01
CA ASP A 139 -23.07 -2.49 -6.46
C ASP A 139 -22.13 -1.35 -6.87
N TYR A 140 -21.42 -0.72 -5.93
CA TYR A 140 -20.44 0.33 -6.22
C TYR A 140 -19.21 -0.24 -6.92
N LEU A 141 -18.79 0.46 -7.96
CA LEU A 141 -17.64 0.11 -8.78
C LEU A 141 -16.50 1.08 -8.47
N GLY A 142 -15.30 0.54 -8.30
CA GLY A 142 -14.14 1.37 -8.08
C GLY A 142 -12.83 0.58 -8.06
N TYR A 143 -11.75 1.33 -7.95
CA TYR A 143 -10.39 0.82 -7.83
C TYR A 143 -9.77 1.34 -6.54
N GLY A 144 -8.51 1.01 -6.28
CA GLY A 144 -7.78 1.48 -5.10
C GLY A 144 -7.91 2.99 -4.84
N ILE A 145 -7.90 3.84 -5.88
CA ILE A 145 -8.09 5.29 -5.72
C ILE A 145 -9.47 5.66 -5.16
N THR A 146 -10.54 4.98 -5.61
CA THR A 146 -11.91 5.20 -5.14
C THR A 146 -12.06 4.72 -3.70
N ILE A 147 -11.47 3.56 -3.39
CA ILE A 147 -11.45 3.00 -2.03
C ILE A 147 -10.76 4.00 -1.09
N SER A 148 -9.55 4.45 -1.44
CA SER A 148 -8.78 5.41 -0.64
C SER A 148 -9.51 6.73 -0.40
N ALA A 149 -10.24 7.23 -1.41
CA ALA A 149 -11.06 8.42 -1.25
C ALA A 149 -12.22 8.18 -0.28
N LEU A 150 -12.98 7.10 -0.49
CA LEU A 150 -14.17 6.77 0.31
C LEU A 150 -13.84 6.59 1.80
N ILE A 151 -12.73 5.92 2.12
CA ILE A 151 -12.36 5.61 3.49
C ILE A 151 -11.60 6.75 4.19
N GLY A 152 -11.43 7.90 3.52
CA GLY A 152 -10.72 9.07 4.05
C GLY A 152 -9.19 8.98 4.01
N LEU A 153 -8.59 7.95 3.41
CA LEU A 153 -7.12 7.84 3.33
C LEU A 153 -6.51 9.06 2.61
N HIS A 154 -7.17 9.58 1.58
CA HIS A 154 -6.71 10.78 0.88
C HIS A 154 -6.67 12.03 1.77
N HIS A 155 -7.65 12.19 2.67
CA HIS A 155 -7.73 13.34 3.58
C HIS A 155 -6.46 13.49 4.43
N PHE A 156 -5.94 12.37 4.93
CA PHE A 156 -4.77 12.36 5.80
C PHE A 156 -3.43 12.46 5.07
N THR A 157 -3.38 12.15 3.77
CA THR A 157 -2.13 12.13 2.99
C THR A 157 -1.95 13.38 2.13
N GLY A 158 -2.69 14.46 2.42
CA GLY A 158 -2.59 15.75 1.73
C GLY A 158 -1.59 16.72 2.37
N LEU A 159 -1.32 17.82 1.65
CA LEU A 159 -0.65 19.00 2.21
C LEU A 159 -1.70 19.93 2.84
N PRO A 160 -1.40 20.61 3.97
CA PRO A 160 -2.31 21.59 4.56
C PRO A 160 -2.77 22.65 3.54
N GLY A 161 -4.07 22.93 3.51
CA GLY A 161 -4.67 23.95 2.64
C GLY A 161 -4.65 23.62 1.15
N ARG A 162 -4.31 22.39 0.76
CA ARG A 162 -4.34 21.92 -0.63
C ARG A 162 -5.28 20.74 -0.80
N GLU A 163 -5.75 20.57 -2.02
CA GLU A 163 -6.57 19.41 -2.39
C GLU A 163 -5.79 18.10 -2.15
N PRO A 164 -6.42 17.05 -1.59
CA PRO A 164 -5.78 15.75 -1.43
C PRO A 164 -5.27 15.15 -2.75
N VAL A 165 -3.97 14.88 -2.81
CA VAL A 165 -3.34 14.19 -3.95
C VAL A 165 -3.29 12.66 -3.79
N GLY A 166 -3.71 12.16 -2.62
CA GLY A 166 -3.67 10.75 -2.27
C GLY A 166 -2.25 10.21 -2.05
N THR A 167 -2.11 8.89 -2.08
CA THR A 167 -0.84 8.21 -1.78
C THR A 167 0.15 8.15 -2.96
N GLY A 168 -0.17 8.77 -4.09
CA GLY A 168 0.60 8.67 -5.34
C GLY A 168 0.48 7.31 -6.05
N THR A 169 -0.27 6.35 -5.51
CA THR A 169 -0.52 5.04 -6.11
C THR A 169 -1.85 4.44 -5.64
N ASN A 170 -2.24 3.28 -6.19
CA ASN A 170 -3.40 2.52 -5.72
C ASN A 170 -3.00 1.68 -4.49
N TYR A 171 -2.64 2.34 -3.38
CA TYR A 171 -2.17 1.70 -2.15
C TYR A 171 -3.03 0.47 -1.72
N PRO A 172 -4.38 0.54 -1.75
CA PRO A 172 -5.23 -0.61 -1.40
C PRO A 172 -4.95 -1.86 -2.23
N ASP A 173 -4.67 -1.69 -3.52
CA ASP A 173 -4.43 -2.78 -4.48
C ASP A 173 -3.05 -3.43 -4.31
N HIS A 174 -2.19 -2.85 -3.47
CA HIS A 174 -0.80 -3.26 -3.33
C HIS A 174 -0.50 -3.86 -1.96
N VAL A 175 -1.13 -3.38 -0.89
CA VAL A 175 -0.75 -3.79 0.46
C VAL A 175 -1.93 -4.38 1.25
N PRO A 176 -2.94 -3.62 1.68
CA PRO A 176 -3.94 -4.15 2.60
C PRO A 176 -4.80 -5.25 1.96
N ASN A 177 -5.34 -5.04 0.75
CA ASN A 177 -6.28 -6.00 0.16
C ASN A 177 -5.60 -7.33 -0.18
N PRO A 178 -4.46 -7.36 -0.90
CA PRO A 178 -3.81 -8.62 -1.24
C PRO A 178 -3.34 -9.43 -0.03
N CYS A 179 -2.78 -8.75 0.98
CA CYS A 179 -2.25 -9.41 2.17
C CYS A 179 -3.36 -9.99 3.05
N HIS A 180 -4.45 -9.25 3.27
CA HIS A 180 -5.58 -9.76 4.05
C HIS A 180 -6.30 -10.91 3.32
N ALA A 181 -6.52 -10.78 2.01
CA ALA A 181 -7.12 -11.85 1.22
C ALA A 181 -6.25 -13.12 1.21
N ALA A 182 -4.93 -12.99 1.04
CA ALA A 182 -4.01 -14.13 1.10
C ALA A 182 -4.03 -14.79 2.50
N PHE A 183 -4.02 -13.99 3.57
CA PHE A 183 -4.15 -14.50 4.93
C PHE A 183 -5.46 -15.28 5.14
N ALA A 184 -6.59 -14.72 4.70
CA ALA A 184 -7.90 -15.37 4.80
C ALA A 184 -7.93 -16.71 4.03
N VAL A 185 -7.38 -16.76 2.81
CA VAL A 185 -7.26 -18.00 2.03
C VAL A 185 -6.40 -19.03 2.76
N LEU A 186 -5.27 -18.64 3.33
CA LEU A 186 -4.41 -19.56 4.10
C LEU A 186 -5.10 -20.08 5.36
N ALA A 187 -5.82 -19.23 6.08
CA ALA A 187 -6.64 -19.62 7.23
C ALA A 187 -7.73 -20.62 6.83
N ALA A 188 -8.38 -20.38 5.69
CA ALA A 188 -9.41 -21.26 5.15
C ALA A 188 -8.87 -22.62 4.67
N LEU A 189 -7.71 -22.63 4.02
CA LEU A 189 -7.01 -23.87 3.64
C LEU A 189 -6.61 -24.67 4.89
N ARG A 190 -6.17 -24.00 5.96
CA ARG A 190 -5.89 -24.63 7.26
C ARG A 190 -7.17 -25.20 7.89
N HIS A 191 -8.27 -24.47 7.86
CA HIS A 191 -9.57 -24.96 8.31
C HIS A 191 -9.98 -26.23 7.54
N ARG A 192 -9.91 -26.19 6.21
CA ARG A 192 -10.22 -27.31 5.33
C ARG A 192 -9.34 -28.54 5.60
N ARG A 193 -8.05 -28.37 5.90
CA ARG A 193 -7.18 -29.49 6.29
C ARG A 193 -7.67 -30.20 7.55
N ARG A 194 -8.34 -29.49 8.46
CA ARG A 194 -8.87 -30.05 9.72
C ARG A 194 -10.27 -30.63 9.59
N THR A 195 -11.13 -30.01 8.77
CA THR A 195 -12.57 -30.32 8.72
C THR A 195 -12.99 -31.04 7.45
N GLY A 196 -12.13 -31.01 6.42
CA GLY A 196 -12.44 -31.49 5.08
C GLY A 196 -13.40 -30.59 4.30
N ARG A 197 -13.79 -29.41 4.81
CA ARG A 197 -14.76 -28.50 4.19
C ARG A 197 -14.11 -27.19 3.74
N GLY A 198 -14.50 -26.72 2.57
CA GLY A 198 -14.19 -25.39 2.08
C GLY A 198 -15.03 -24.31 2.76
N GLN A 199 -14.88 -23.07 2.34
CA GLN A 199 -15.70 -21.95 2.81
C GLN A 199 -15.74 -20.82 1.79
N TYR A 200 -16.73 -19.96 1.94
CA TYR A 200 -16.85 -18.69 1.24
C TYR A 200 -16.17 -17.59 2.07
N ILE A 201 -15.34 -16.80 1.41
CA ILE A 201 -14.64 -15.65 1.95
C ILE A 201 -15.11 -14.45 1.12
N ASP A 202 -15.78 -13.52 1.78
CA ASP A 202 -16.08 -12.19 1.24
C ASP A 202 -15.09 -11.20 1.86
N ILE A 203 -14.32 -10.51 1.01
CA ILE A 203 -13.45 -9.39 1.40
C ILE A 203 -13.94 -8.15 0.68
N ALA A 204 -14.74 -7.33 1.35
CA ALA A 204 -14.98 -5.96 0.90
C ALA A 204 -13.64 -5.23 0.92
N GLN A 205 -13.10 -4.84 -0.23
CA GLN A 205 -11.78 -4.21 -0.33
C GLN A 205 -11.66 -2.90 0.48
N THR A 206 -12.78 -2.27 0.85
CA THR A 206 -12.81 -1.16 1.81
C THR A 206 -12.39 -1.58 3.22
N GLU A 207 -12.76 -2.76 3.70
CA GLU A 207 -12.51 -3.21 5.08
C GLU A 207 -11.02 -3.43 5.42
N PRO A 208 -10.21 -4.19 4.63
CA PRO A 208 -8.77 -4.26 4.88
C PRO A 208 -8.08 -2.92 4.78
N THR A 209 -8.59 -2.02 3.95
CA THR A 209 -8.02 -0.68 3.78
C THR A 209 -8.33 0.19 5.00
N ILE A 210 -9.53 0.12 5.56
CA ILE A 210 -9.90 0.78 6.83
C ILE A 210 -9.00 0.29 7.97
N ALA A 211 -8.62 -0.99 7.98
CA ALA A 211 -7.78 -1.56 9.03
C ALA A 211 -6.41 -0.86 9.17
N VAL A 212 -5.88 -0.25 8.10
CA VAL A 212 -4.61 0.50 8.18
C VAL A 212 -4.76 1.89 8.81
N LEU A 213 -5.99 2.38 8.97
CA LEU A 213 -6.32 3.66 9.60
C LEU A 213 -6.73 3.53 11.08
N GLY A 214 -6.59 2.34 11.67
CA GLY A 214 -7.05 2.04 13.03
C GLY A 214 -6.73 3.10 14.09
N PRO A 215 -5.47 3.57 14.22
CA PRO A 215 -5.13 4.62 15.17
C PRO A 215 -5.88 5.95 14.95
N LEU A 216 -6.07 6.36 13.70
CA LEU A 216 -6.77 7.61 13.35
C LEU A 216 -8.27 7.51 13.66
N LEU A 217 -8.87 6.36 13.32
CA LEU A 217 -10.28 6.08 13.62
C LEU A 217 -10.52 6.06 15.13
N MET A 218 -9.62 5.47 15.91
CA MET A 218 -9.70 5.49 17.37
C MET A 218 -9.57 6.91 17.94
N ASP A 219 -8.64 7.72 17.42
CA ASP A 219 -8.45 9.09 17.92
C ASP A 219 -9.69 9.96 17.66
N TRP A 220 -10.31 9.84 16.48
CA TRP A 220 -11.58 10.50 16.21
C TRP A 220 -12.70 9.96 17.10
N THR A 221 -12.82 8.64 17.24
CA THR A 221 -13.92 8.01 18.00
C THR A 221 -13.90 8.41 19.48
N VAL A 222 -12.72 8.46 20.09
CA VAL A 222 -12.55 8.74 21.52
C VAL A 222 -12.39 10.24 21.79
N ASN A 223 -11.58 10.93 21.00
CA ASN A 223 -11.16 12.31 21.29
C ASN A 223 -11.76 13.36 20.35
N ARG A 224 -12.52 12.96 19.32
CA ARG A 224 -13.07 13.85 18.28
C ARG A 224 -12.00 14.71 17.59
N ARG A 225 -10.78 14.19 17.52
CA ARG A 225 -9.67 14.85 16.84
C ARG A 225 -9.59 14.37 15.40
N ASP A 226 -9.82 15.29 14.47
CA ASP A 226 -9.49 15.07 13.07
C ASP A 226 -7.97 15.20 12.90
N ALA A 227 -7.35 14.21 12.28
CA ALA A 227 -5.92 14.25 12.01
C ALA A 227 -5.58 15.26 10.91
N GLY A 228 -6.48 15.49 9.95
CA GLY A 228 -6.29 16.40 8.82
C GLY A 228 -5.06 16.10 7.95
N PRO A 229 -4.85 16.90 6.90
CA PRO A 229 -3.63 16.85 6.09
C PRO A 229 -2.48 17.54 6.84
N LEU A 230 -1.43 16.78 7.21
CA LEU A 230 -0.23 17.30 7.90
C LEU A 230 1.00 17.37 6.99
N GLY A 231 0.90 16.94 5.73
CA GLY A 231 2.06 16.75 4.88
C GLY A 231 3.04 15.75 5.49
N ASN A 232 4.30 16.18 5.65
CA ASN A 232 5.36 15.36 6.25
C ASN A 232 5.56 15.65 7.76
N ASP A 233 4.72 16.49 8.36
CA ASP A 233 4.80 16.86 9.78
C ASP A 233 4.25 15.73 10.69
N HIS A 234 4.43 15.89 12.00
CA HIS A 234 3.91 14.96 12.99
C HIS A 234 3.10 15.68 14.08
N PRO A 235 1.96 15.13 14.55
CA PRO A 235 1.08 15.80 15.51
C PRO A 235 1.72 16.28 16.82
N ARG A 236 2.88 15.71 17.17
CA ARG A 236 3.56 15.92 18.47
C ARG A 236 5.08 15.97 18.42
N ARG A 237 5.71 15.69 17.27
CA ARG A 237 7.18 15.53 17.19
C ARG A 237 7.74 16.67 16.33
N ALA A 238 8.81 17.30 16.79
CA ALA A 238 9.52 18.30 16.01
C ALA A 238 11.03 18.31 16.36
N PRO A 239 11.93 18.40 15.36
CA PRO A 239 11.62 18.37 13.92
C PRO A 239 11.19 16.99 13.42
N HIS A 240 10.26 16.99 12.47
CA HIS A 240 9.80 15.81 11.75
C HIS A 240 9.41 16.23 10.33
N GLY A 241 10.20 15.86 9.33
CA GLY A 241 9.96 16.36 7.99
C GLY A 241 10.87 15.78 6.91
N VAL A 242 10.66 16.27 5.69
CA VAL A 242 11.41 15.92 4.49
C VAL A 242 11.99 17.21 3.92
N TYR A 243 13.30 17.25 3.74
CA TYR A 243 14.05 18.45 3.39
C TYR A 243 14.87 18.23 2.12
N ARG A 244 14.91 19.24 1.25
CA ARG A 244 15.65 19.18 -0.01
C ARG A 244 17.16 19.26 0.26
N CYS A 245 17.91 18.41 -0.40
CA CYS A 245 19.37 18.33 -0.34
C CYS A 245 20.00 18.72 -1.69
N ALA A 246 21.32 18.71 -1.74
CA ALA A 246 22.04 18.99 -2.98
C ALA A 246 21.74 17.92 -4.06
N GLY A 247 21.50 18.38 -5.28
CA GLY A 247 21.24 17.54 -6.45
C GLY A 247 19.80 17.60 -6.96
N ASP A 248 19.54 16.81 -8.00
CA ASP A 248 18.21 16.72 -8.62
C ASP A 248 17.34 15.68 -7.92
N ASP A 249 16.14 16.10 -7.53
CA ASP A 249 15.16 15.32 -6.75
C ASP A 249 15.78 14.54 -5.57
N ARG A 250 16.63 15.21 -4.78
CA ARG A 250 17.29 14.64 -3.60
C ARG A 250 16.74 15.23 -2.31
N TRP A 251 16.27 14.35 -1.44
CA TRP A 251 15.63 14.73 -0.19
C TRP A 251 16.05 13.81 0.95
N ILE A 252 16.06 14.35 2.16
CA ILE A 252 16.30 13.62 3.40
C ILE A 252 15.08 13.74 4.32
N ALA A 253 14.57 12.60 4.79
CA ALA A 253 13.63 12.54 5.88
C ALA A 253 14.39 12.55 7.21
N ILE A 254 14.02 13.41 8.14
CA ILE A 254 14.63 13.52 9.48
C ILE A 254 13.50 13.49 10.53
N SER A 255 13.67 12.68 11.57
CA SER A 255 12.72 12.58 12.68
C SER A 255 13.46 12.63 14.01
N VAL A 256 13.11 13.58 14.88
CA VAL A 256 13.63 13.68 16.25
C VAL A 256 12.56 13.22 17.24
N LEU A 257 12.91 12.25 18.07
CA LEU A 257 12.01 11.62 19.04
C LEU A 257 12.39 11.90 20.49
N ARG A 258 13.63 12.34 20.75
CA ARG A 258 14.20 12.57 22.08
C ARG A 258 15.18 13.75 22.06
N ASP A 259 15.40 14.36 23.22
CA ASP A 259 16.24 15.54 23.35
C ASP A 259 17.72 15.25 23.02
N GLU A 260 18.24 14.04 23.25
CA GLU A 260 19.61 13.68 22.85
C GLU A 260 19.78 13.66 21.32
N GLN A 261 18.71 13.31 20.59
CA GLN A 261 18.72 13.34 19.12
C GLN A 261 18.66 14.77 18.62
N TRP A 262 17.96 15.65 19.34
CA TRP A 262 17.94 17.07 19.06
C TRP A 262 19.34 17.67 19.22
N GLU A 263 20.03 17.41 20.35
CA GLU A 263 21.40 17.87 20.58
C GLU A 263 22.37 17.42 19.48
N SER A 264 22.26 16.15 19.04
CA SER A 264 23.06 15.63 17.93
C SER A 264 22.74 16.34 16.61
N LEU A 265 21.46 16.58 16.31
CA LEU A 265 21.03 17.24 15.08
C LEU A 265 21.56 18.69 15.02
N VAL A 266 21.41 19.44 16.11
CA VAL A 266 21.87 20.82 16.20
C VAL A 266 23.37 20.91 15.92
N ARG A 267 24.17 20.06 16.56
CA ARG A 267 25.62 20.02 16.38
C ARG A 267 26.03 19.68 14.95
N ILE A 268 25.37 18.68 14.33
CA ILE A 268 25.69 18.22 12.97
C ILE A 268 25.31 19.26 11.92
N LEU A 269 24.22 20.00 12.16
CA LEU A 269 23.73 21.03 11.24
C LEU A 269 24.28 22.42 11.53
N GLY A 270 25.02 22.61 12.63
CA GLY A 270 25.54 23.92 13.03
C GLY A 270 24.43 24.91 13.37
N LEU A 271 23.36 24.46 14.02
CA LEU A 271 22.20 25.32 14.37
C LEU A 271 22.40 26.10 15.68
N ASP A 272 23.60 26.03 16.27
CA ASP A 272 23.98 26.69 17.52
C ASP A 272 24.14 28.22 17.35
N ASP A 273 24.48 28.70 16.15
CA ASP A 273 24.68 30.12 15.86
C ASP A 273 23.39 30.80 15.37
N GLU A 274 23.19 32.10 15.67
CA GLU A 274 22.13 32.90 15.06
C GLU A 274 22.41 33.10 13.56
N PRO A 275 21.54 32.62 12.65
CA PRO A 275 21.53 33.16 11.30
C PRO A 275 20.96 34.58 11.36
N ASP A 276 21.70 35.54 10.80
CA ASP A 276 21.27 36.92 10.58
C ASP A 276 19.91 36.88 9.86
N ASP A 277 18.86 37.41 10.49
CA ASP A 277 17.47 37.42 10.03
C ASP A 277 17.29 38.43 8.89
N LYS A 278 18.05 38.25 7.81
CA LYS A 278 17.90 39.00 6.57
C LYS A 278 17.20 38.11 5.55
N PRO A 279 16.04 38.53 5.03
CA PRO A 279 15.42 37.83 3.92
C PRO A 279 16.42 37.79 2.76
N HIS A 280 16.77 36.59 2.31
CA HIS A 280 17.38 36.39 1.01
C HIS A 280 16.25 36.41 -0.01
N ASP A 281 16.24 37.41 -0.89
CA ASP A 281 15.31 37.48 -2.01
C ASP A 281 15.33 36.16 -2.79
N GLU A 282 14.18 35.47 -2.83
CA GLU A 282 13.96 34.37 -3.74
C GLU A 282 13.93 34.90 -5.19
N PRO A 283 14.47 34.17 -6.18
CA PRO A 283 14.24 34.52 -7.57
C PRO A 283 12.76 34.30 -7.90
N HIS A 284 12.05 35.39 -8.15
CA HIS A 284 10.70 35.37 -8.71
C HIS A 284 10.74 34.75 -10.12
N ASP A 285 10.22 33.53 -10.27
CA ASP A 285 9.67 33.09 -11.55
C ASP A 285 8.28 33.72 -11.67
N GLU A 286 8.18 34.79 -12.48
CA GLU A 286 6.90 35.40 -12.85
C GLU A 286 6.10 34.43 -13.75
N PRO A 287 4.83 34.12 -13.44
CA PRO A 287 3.90 33.65 -14.43
C PRO A 287 3.33 34.86 -15.20
N HIS A 288 3.64 34.93 -16.49
CA HIS A 288 2.88 35.76 -17.42
C HIS A 288 1.48 35.15 -17.59
N ASP A 289 0.44 35.86 -17.16
CA ASP A 289 -0.85 35.98 -17.87
C ASP A 289 -1.69 37.10 -17.22
N GLU A 290 -2.06 38.09 -18.03
CA GLU A 290 -2.98 39.19 -17.66
C GLU A 290 -4.45 38.70 -17.58
N PRO A 291 -5.29 39.30 -16.73
CA PRO A 291 -6.69 38.90 -16.55
C PRO A 291 -7.64 39.74 -17.41
N HIS A 292 -8.78 39.15 -17.79
CA HIS A 292 -9.97 39.92 -18.19
C HIS A 292 -11.24 39.36 -17.54
N ASP A 293 -11.92 40.31 -16.89
CA ASP A 293 -13.36 40.46 -16.64
C ASP A 293 -14.05 39.67 -15.51
N GLU A 294 -14.23 40.42 -14.41
CA GLU A 294 -15.33 40.41 -13.43
C GLU A 294 -16.73 40.57 -14.11
N PRO A 295 -17.87 40.21 -13.48
CA PRO A 295 -18.35 40.97 -12.30
C PRO A 295 -19.14 40.24 -11.20
N HIS A 296 -19.03 40.83 -10.00
CA HIS A 296 -20.04 41.13 -8.97
C HIS A 296 -21.28 40.24 -8.77
N ASP A 297 -21.49 39.77 -7.52
CA ASP A 297 -22.52 40.34 -6.62
C ASP A 297 -22.53 39.60 -5.26
N GLU A 298 -22.40 40.37 -4.17
CA GLU A 298 -22.88 40.05 -2.82
C GLU A 298 -23.89 41.15 -2.45
N PRO A 299 -24.91 40.89 -1.61
CA PRO A 299 -24.70 41.22 -0.19
C PRO A 299 -25.41 40.32 0.84
N HIS A 300 -24.73 40.18 1.99
CA HIS A 300 -25.17 40.31 3.39
C HIS A 300 -26.55 39.78 3.85
N ASP A 301 -26.55 39.01 4.95
CA ASP A 301 -27.09 39.45 6.25
C ASP A 301 -26.87 38.40 7.37
N GLU A 302 -26.22 38.82 8.45
CA GLU A 302 -26.32 38.30 9.83
C GLU A 302 -27.29 39.22 10.62
N PRO A 303 -27.61 39.03 11.93
CA PRO A 303 -27.32 37.95 12.89
C PRO A 303 -28.58 37.52 13.69
N HIS A 304 -28.45 36.64 14.70
CA HIS A 304 -28.84 36.93 16.10
C HIS A 304 -28.84 35.70 17.05
N ASP A 305 -28.24 35.96 18.23
CA ASP A 305 -28.64 35.57 19.61
C ASP A 305 -28.43 34.14 20.17
N GLU A 306 -27.41 34.06 21.06
CA GLU A 306 -27.35 33.29 22.32
C GLU A 306 -28.44 33.77 23.33
N PRO A 307 -28.63 33.27 24.60
CA PRO A 307 -27.83 32.33 25.43
C PRO A 307 -28.69 31.34 26.28
N HIS A 308 -28.07 30.78 27.33
CA HIS A 308 -28.58 30.12 28.56
C HIS A 308 -28.32 28.60 28.61
N ASP A 309 -27.94 27.95 29.71
CA ASP A 309 -27.56 28.32 31.09
C ASP A 309 -26.88 27.06 31.68
N GLU A 310 -25.84 27.22 32.51
CA GLU A 310 -25.46 26.21 33.53
C GLU A 310 -26.29 26.46 34.81
N PRO A 311 -26.49 25.46 35.69
CA PRO A 311 -25.57 25.38 36.83
C PRO A 311 -25.28 23.96 37.40
N HIS A 312 -24.06 23.87 37.94
CA HIS A 312 -23.62 23.22 39.19
C HIS A 312 -24.07 21.79 39.56
N ASP A 313 -23.09 20.92 39.86
CA ASP A 313 -22.99 20.38 41.23
C ASP A 313 -21.58 19.93 41.61
N LYS A 314 -21.19 20.22 42.86
CA LYS A 314 -19.95 19.80 43.52
C LYS A 314 -20.24 18.59 44.40
N ALA A 315 -19.31 17.64 44.48
CA ALA A 315 -19.16 16.79 45.66
C ALA A 315 -17.69 16.39 45.84
N ASP A 316 -17.16 16.81 46.98
CA ASP A 316 -15.90 16.40 47.58
C ASP A 316 -15.96 14.93 48.06
N ASP A 317 -14.85 14.20 48.00
CA ASP A 317 -14.35 13.38 49.11
C ASP A 317 -13.01 12.69 48.75
N GLU A 318 -11.94 13.07 49.45
CA GLU A 318 -10.73 12.27 49.65
C GLU A 318 -10.87 11.43 50.93
N PRO A 319 -10.14 10.31 51.04
CA PRO A 319 -9.20 10.26 52.16
C PRO A 319 -7.81 9.69 51.81
N SER A 320 -6.81 10.51 52.13
CA SER A 320 -5.59 10.19 52.89
C SER A 320 -5.03 8.76 52.90
N HIS A 321 -3.83 8.59 52.34
CA HIS A 321 -2.67 8.04 53.07
C HIS A 321 -1.36 8.25 52.29
N ARG A 322 -0.45 9.04 52.88
CA ARG A 322 0.98 9.10 52.53
C ARG A 322 1.78 8.33 53.58
N PRO A 323 2.89 7.67 53.20
CA PRO A 323 4.06 7.54 54.06
C PRO A 323 5.13 8.57 53.65
N ASP A 324 5.70 9.20 54.67
CA ASP A 324 6.81 10.14 54.58
C ASP A 324 8.07 9.49 54.00
N HIS A 325 8.63 10.11 52.95
CA HIS A 325 10.02 9.95 52.57
C HIS A 325 10.63 11.34 52.37
N GLU A 326 11.52 11.72 53.28
CA GLU A 326 12.40 12.88 53.12
C GLU A 326 13.20 12.77 51.82
N PRO A 327 13.27 13.82 50.99
CA PRO A 327 14.26 13.88 49.93
C PRO A 327 15.60 14.27 50.54
N GLY A 328 16.51 13.30 50.63
CA GLY A 328 17.91 13.55 50.89
C GLY A 328 18.48 14.53 49.86
N HIS A 329 19.17 15.54 50.39
CA HIS A 329 19.96 16.53 49.65
C HIS A 329 20.86 15.83 48.62
N ARG A 330 20.58 15.99 47.32
CA ARG A 330 21.53 15.65 46.26
C ARG A 330 22.46 16.85 46.08
N PRO A 331 23.79 16.64 45.96
CA PRO A 331 24.71 17.73 45.74
C PRO A 331 24.46 18.36 44.37
N ASP A 332 24.66 19.67 44.32
CA ASP A 332 24.59 20.50 43.11
C ASP A 332 25.28 19.80 41.94
N HIS A 333 24.55 19.63 40.85
CA HIS A 333 25.12 19.22 39.58
C HIS A 333 26.07 20.33 39.12
N GLU A 334 27.36 20.03 39.06
CA GLU A 334 28.30 20.81 38.24
C GLU A 334 27.72 20.97 36.82
N PRO A 335 27.84 22.15 36.20
CA PRO A 335 27.41 22.32 34.82
C PRO A 335 28.28 21.43 33.94
N ASP A 336 27.70 20.35 33.43
CA ASP A 336 28.25 19.57 32.33
C ASP A 336 28.45 20.56 31.17
N GLY A 337 29.70 20.80 30.78
CA GLY A 337 30.13 21.82 29.82
C GLY A 337 29.70 21.53 28.37
N ARG A 338 28.47 21.04 28.18
CA ARG A 338 27.84 20.91 26.88
C ARG A 338 27.51 22.31 26.36
N PRO A 339 27.70 22.58 25.07
CA PRO A 339 27.19 23.81 24.47
C PRO A 339 25.68 23.87 24.69
N ASP A 340 25.24 24.91 25.41
CA ASP A 340 23.81 25.20 25.60
C ASP A 340 23.27 25.65 24.24
N HIS A 341 22.55 24.74 23.58
CA HIS A 341 21.75 25.04 22.41
C HIS A 341 20.63 26.01 22.80
N LYS A 342 20.09 26.76 21.83
CA LYS A 342 19.04 27.77 22.02
C LYS A 342 18.03 27.36 23.11
N PRO A 343 17.98 28.06 24.26
CA PRO A 343 17.19 27.64 25.43
C PRO A 343 15.71 27.42 25.11
N GLU A 344 15.18 28.12 24.12
CA GLU A 344 13.80 27.99 23.65
C GLU A 344 13.48 26.65 22.98
N TRP A 345 14.47 25.88 22.50
CA TRP A 345 14.26 24.59 21.81
C TRP A 345 14.70 23.37 22.60
N ARG A 346 15.07 23.57 23.86
CA ARG A 346 15.49 22.50 24.77
C ARG A 346 14.45 21.39 24.91
N HIS A 347 13.15 21.74 24.87
CA HIS A 347 12.05 20.79 25.06
C HIS A 347 11.19 20.64 23.80
N GLU A 348 10.71 19.42 23.56
CA GLU A 348 9.89 19.06 22.39
C GLU A 348 8.68 19.98 22.17
N ALA A 349 7.94 20.31 23.24
CA ALA A 349 6.76 21.17 23.12
C ALA A 349 7.10 22.57 22.57
N ALA A 350 8.29 23.08 22.87
CA ALA A 350 8.73 24.36 22.35
C ALA A 350 9.19 24.24 20.89
N ARG A 351 9.92 23.17 20.52
CA ARG A 351 10.25 22.85 19.12
C ARG A 351 9.00 22.69 18.26
N HIS A 352 7.95 22.05 18.78
CA HIS A 352 6.70 21.83 18.05
C HIS A 352 5.91 23.11 17.83
N ARG A 353 5.90 24.03 18.80
CA ARG A 353 5.30 25.36 18.65
C ARG A 353 6.02 26.23 17.61
N ASP A 354 7.35 26.11 17.51
CA ASP A 354 8.18 26.91 16.58
C ASP A 354 8.60 26.11 15.32
N ARG A 355 7.86 25.04 15.00
CA ARG A 355 8.27 24.04 13.99
C ARG A 355 8.45 24.61 12.59
N ASP A 356 7.68 25.63 12.21
CA ASP A 356 7.80 26.24 10.88
C ASP A 356 9.14 26.96 10.71
N ARG A 357 9.57 27.71 11.74
CA ARG A 357 10.89 28.35 11.78
C ARG A 357 11.98 27.29 11.79
N LEU A 358 11.81 26.25 12.61
CA LEU A 358 12.77 25.15 12.69
C LEU A 358 12.94 24.42 11.36
N ASN A 359 11.83 24.15 10.66
CA ASN A 359 11.84 23.51 9.35
C ASN A 359 12.58 24.36 8.30
N ARG A 360 12.41 25.69 8.31
CA ARG A 360 13.18 26.59 7.43
C ARG A 360 14.68 26.54 7.70
N LEU A 361 15.07 26.56 8.98
CA LEU A 361 16.48 26.52 9.37
C LEU A 361 17.15 25.19 9.02
N ILE A 362 16.46 24.08 9.29
CA ILE A 362 16.94 22.75 8.90
C ILE A 362 17.03 22.67 7.37
N GLY A 363 15.99 23.12 6.65
CA GLY A 363 15.98 23.16 5.19
C GLY A 363 17.18 23.92 4.62
N ALA A 364 17.47 25.11 5.13
CA ALA A 364 18.63 25.89 4.73
C ALA A 364 19.96 25.18 5.03
N ALA A 365 20.09 24.59 6.23
CA ALA A 365 21.32 23.90 6.65
C ALA A 365 21.61 22.62 5.84
N VAL A 366 20.58 21.96 5.29
CA VAL A 366 20.75 20.71 4.51
C VAL A 366 20.73 20.90 3.00
N ALA A 367 20.28 22.06 2.48
CA ALA A 367 20.12 22.33 1.06
C ALA A 367 21.40 22.11 0.22
N GLY A 368 22.57 22.45 0.78
CA GLY A 368 23.87 22.26 0.13
C GLY A 368 24.55 20.91 0.37
N ARG A 369 23.90 19.99 1.10
CA ARG A 369 24.52 18.75 1.58
C ARG A 369 24.08 17.54 0.76
N ASP A 370 24.97 16.55 0.60
CA ASP A 370 24.61 15.25 0.02
C ASP A 370 23.70 14.46 0.98
N ALA A 371 22.55 14.01 0.48
CA ALA A 371 21.52 13.36 1.30
C ALA A 371 21.99 12.02 1.90
N VAL A 372 22.77 11.23 1.14
CA VAL A 372 23.22 9.90 1.56
C VAL A 372 24.27 10.02 2.66
N ALA A 373 25.26 10.88 2.45
CA ALA A 373 26.30 11.17 3.44
C ALA A 373 25.69 11.73 4.73
N LEU A 374 24.79 12.72 4.62
CA LEU A 374 24.10 13.31 5.76
C LEU A 374 23.25 12.29 6.52
N ALA A 375 22.47 11.45 5.82
CA ALA A 375 21.69 10.40 6.48
C ALA A 375 22.58 9.36 7.18
N GLY A 376 23.79 9.09 6.65
CA GLY A 376 24.79 8.27 7.32
C GLY A 376 25.29 8.90 8.62
N GLU A 377 25.68 10.17 8.56
CA GLU A 377 26.18 10.94 9.71
C GLU A 377 25.13 11.07 10.83
N LEU A 378 23.90 11.46 10.48
CA LEU A 378 22.80 11.60 11.43
C LEU A 378 22.48 10.27 12.13
N ARG A 379 22.38 9.17 11.37
CA ARG A 379 22.14 7.84 11.96
C ARG A 379 23.28 7.39 12.87
N ALA A 380 24.54 7.67 12.51
CA ALA A 380 25.69 7.38 13.35
C ALA A 380 25.65 8.13 14.70
N ALA A 381 25.04 9.32 14.72
CA ALA A 381 24.80 10.11 15.93
C ALA A 381 23.44 9.81 16.62
N GLY A 382 22.74 8.75 16.19
CA GLY A 382 21.49 8.30 16.79
C GLY A 382 20.23 9.06 16.36
N VAL A 383 20.34 9.97 15.38
CA VAL A 383 19.21 10.70 14.79
C VAL A 383 18.59 9.88 13.65
N PRO A 384 17.31 9.48 13.74
CA PRO A 384 16.60 8.82 12.65
C PRO A 384 16.58 9.70 11.40
N ALA A 385 17.27 9.26 10.37
CA ALA A 385 17.31 9.92 9.08
C ALA A 385 17.39 8.90 7.94
N GLY A 386 16.75 9.21 6.81
CA GLY A 386 16.73 8.37 5.62
C GLY A 386 16.63 9.20 4.35
N VAL A 387 17.23 8.72 3.27
CA VAL A 387 17.09 9.36 1.96
C VAL A 387 15.70 9.01 1.41
N VAL A 388 15.02 9.98 0.81
CA VAL A 388 13.83 9.70 0.01
C VAL A 388 14.32 9.07 -1.29
N GLN A 389 14.25 7.74 -1.35
CA GLN A 389 14.79 6.96 -2.46
C GLN A 389 13.83 6.97 -3.65
N ASN A 390 14.39 7.15 -4.85
CA ASN A 390 13.67 6.90 -6.09
C ASN A 390 13.84 5.45 -6.54
N THR A 391 13.16 5.06 -7.63
CA THR A 391 13.21 3.69 -8.16
C THR A 391 14.63 3.22 -8.48
N ALA A 392 15.48 4.07 -9.05
CA ALA A 392 16.86 3.69 -9.37
C ALA A 392 17.68 3.46 -8.10
N ASP A 393 17.46 4.25 -7.04
CA ASP A 393 18.13 4.02 -5.77
C ASP A 393 17.70 2.68 -5.16
N LEU A 394 16.40 2.36 -5.17
CA LEU A 394 15.86 1.10 -4.65
C LEU A 394 16.40 -0.13 -5.41
N VAL A 395 16.54 -0.02 -6.73
CA VAL A 395 16.94 -1.13 -7.60
C VAL A 395 18.46 -1.31 -7.63
N ASP A 396 19.20 -0.22 -7.83
CA ASP A 396 20.62 -0.29 -8.17
C ASP A 396 21.54 -0.03 -6.97
N ARG A 397 21.05 0.61 -5.90
CA ARG A 397 21.91 1.18 -4.85
C ARG A 397 21.54 0.76 -3.42
N ASP A 398 20.33 0.27 -3.19
CA ASP A 398 19.88 -0.06 -1.84
C ASP A 398 20.56 -1.34 -1.30
N PRO A 399 21.40 -1.24 -0.27
CA PRO A 399 22.14 -2.38 0.24
C PRO A 399 21.24 -3.39 0.98
N GLN A 400 20.11 -2.96 1.54
CA GLN A 400 19.18 -3.85 2.23
C GLN A 400 18.38 -4.69 1.24
N LEU A 401 17.87 -4.10 0.17
CA LEU A 401 17.17 -4.81 -0.89
C LEU A 401 18.13 -5.75 -1.65
N ALA A 402 19.37 -5.33 -1.89
CA ALA A 402 20.41 -6.18 -2.45
C ALA A 402 20.73 -7.39 -1.55
N ALA A 403 20.97 -7.18 -0.24
CA ALA A 403 21.22 -8.25 0.72
C ALA A 403 20.02 -9.21 0.89
N ARG A 404 18.81 -8.73 0.60
CA ARG A 404 17.58 -9.53 0.60
C ARG A 404 17.31 -10.24 -0.71
N GLU A 405 18.10 -9.96 -1.75
CA GLU A 405 17.86 -10.42 -3.13
C GLU A 405 16.43 -10.09 -3.57
N HIS A 406 15.98 -8.88 -3.23
CA HIS A 406 14.59 -8.48 -3.43
C HIS A 406 14.26 -8.36 -4.91
N TRP A 407 15.17 -7.80 -5.70
CA TRP A 407 15.01 -7.67 -7.15
C TRP A 407 15.57 -8.90 -7.85
N LEU A 408 14.68 -9.63 -8.52
CA LEU A 408 15.01 -10.84 -9.25
C LEU A 408 14.89 -10.57 -10.75
N ARG A 409 15.83 -11.10 -11.53
CA ARG A 409 15.78 -11.02 -12.99
C ARG A 409 15.27 -12.33 -13.55
N LEU A 410 14.19 -12.26 -14.32
CA LEU A 410 13.60 -13.40 -15.02
C LEU A 410 13.49 -13.07 -16.50
N ASP A 411 13.74 -14.06 -17.35
CA ASP A 411 13.53 -13.93 -18.79
C ASP A 411 12.05 -14.07 -19.11
N HIS A 412 11.48 -13.02 -19.70
CA HIS A 412 10.12 -13.02 -20.19
C HIS A 412 10.13 -13.15 -21.72
N PRO A 413 9.34 -14.07 -22.32
CA PRO A 413 9.46 -14.40 -23.76
C PRO A 413 9.38 -13.20 -24.70
N GLU A 414 8.57 -12.19 -24.37
CA GLU A 414 8.45 -10.97 -25.19
C GLU A 414 9.20 -9.75 -24.65
N MET A 415 9.49 -9.69 -23.34
CA MET A 415 10.09 -8.49 -22.73
C MET A 415 11.61 -8.63 -22.58
N GLY A 416 12.14 -9.85 -22.74
CA GLY A 416 13.53 -10.17 -22.41
C GLY A 416 13.76 -10.21 -20.89
N PRO A 417 15.03 -10.08 -20.46
CA PRO A 417 15.38 -10.03 -19.05
C PRO A 417 14.68 -8.86 -18.36
N SER A 418 13.78 -9.15 -17.43
CA SER A 418 12.97 -8.15 -16.73
C SER A 418 13.13 -8.29 -15.22
N LEU A 419 13.01 -7.17 -14.50
CA LEU A 419 13.06 -7.16 -13.03
C LEU A 419 11.69 -7.45 -12.44
N TYR A 420 11.67 -8.28 -11.40
CA TYR A 420 10.51 -8.66 -10.61
C TYR A 420 10.85 -8.56 -9.13
N ASN A 421 9.83 -8.37 -8.29
CA ASN A 421 9.97 -8.41 -6.85
C ASN A 421 9.89 -9.83 -6.30
N ALA A 422 10.78 -10.15 -5.37
CA ALA A 422 10.66 -11.30 -4.49
C ALA A 422 9.57 -11.02 -3.43
N PRO A 423 8.91 -12.08 -2.91
CA PRO A 423 8.01 -11.95 -1.77
C PRO A 423 8.68 -11.20 -0.59
N PRO A 424 7.95 -10.33 0.13
CA PRO A 424 8.55 -9.49 1.17
C PRO A 424 9.01 -10.28 2.40
N PHE A 425 8.53 -11.52 2.58
CA PHE A 425 8.89 -12.41 3.67
C PHE A 425 9.81 -13.55 3.19
N ARG A 426 10.82 -13.87 4.01
CA ARG A 426 11.75 -14.98 3.78
C ARG A 426 11.45 -16.11 4.75
N LEU A 427 11.46 -17.34 4.25
CA LEU A 427 11.30 -18.55 5.06
C LEU A 427 12.65 -19.26 5.17
N THR A 428 13.05 -19.66 6.38
CA THR A 428 14.31 -20.38 6.61
C THR A 428 14.27 -21.84 6.14
N GLY A 429 13.09 -22.45 6.11
CA GLY A 429 12.90 -23.87 5.75
C GLY A 429 12.57 -24.16 4.29
N THR A 430 12.33 -23.13 3.47
CA THR A 430 12.07 -23.31 2.02
C THR A 430 12.24 -21.96 1.29
N PRO A 431 13.11 -21.85 0.27
CA PRO A 431 13.27 -20.61 -0.46
C PRO A 431 12.00 -20.35 -1.28
N VAL A 432 11.30 -19.26 -0.94
CA VAL A 432 10.15 -18.78 -1.69
C VAL A 432 10.64 -17.69 -2.63
N ARG A 433 10.51 -17.95 -3.93
CA ARG A 433 10.85 -17.02 -5.00
C ARG A 433 9.92 -17.27 -6.18
N PRO A 434 9.66 -16.26 -7.02
CA PRO A 434 9.00 -16.48 -8.30
C PRO A 434 9.73 -17.55 -9.11
N THR A 435 8.99 -18.53 -9.64
CA THR A 435 9.57 -19.67 -10.38
C THR A 435 9.61 -19.43 -11.89
N ARG A 436 8.77 -18.52 -12.39
CA ARG A 436 8.73 -18.07 -13.78
C ARG A 436 8.28 -16.62 -13.88
N SER A 437 8.61 -15.98 -15.00
CA SER A 437 8.06 -14.70 -15.39
C SER A 437 6.53 -14.77 -15.54
N ALA A 438 5.88 -13.62 -15.66
CA ALA A 438 4.44 -13.60 -15.90
C ALA A 438 4.09 -14.25 -17.24
N PRO A 439 2.94 -14.95 -17.36
CA PRO A 439 2.62 -15.70 -18.56
C PRO A 439 2.15 -14.79 -19.70
N LEU A 440 2.47 -15.18 -20.93
CA LEU A 440 1.81 -14.63 -22.12
C LEU A 440 0.31 -14.98 -22.06
N LEU A 441 -0.53 -14.15 -22.70
CA LEU A 441 -1.96 -14.41 -22.78
C LEU A 441 -2.23 -15.77 -23.43
N GLY A 442 -2.79 -16.70 -22.65
CA GLY A 442 -3.12 -18.05 -23.08
C GLY A 442 -1.93 -18.97 -23.31
N GLU A 443 -0.72 -18.61 -22.85
CA GLU A 443 0.52 -19.38 -23.06
C GLU A 443 0.40 -20.85 -22.71
N HIS A 444 -0.37 -21.16 -21.66
CA HIS A 444 -0.46 -22.50 -21.07
C HIS A 444 -1.81 -23.17 -21.39
N THR A 445 -2.57 -22.66 -22.37
CA THR A 445 -3.94 -23.13 -22.65
C THR A 445 -3.97 -24.63 -22.93
N ASP A 446 -3.15 -25.11 -23.87
CA ASP A 446 -3.16 -26.52 -24.27
C ASP A 446 -2.55 -27.42 -23.17
N GLU A 447 -1.57 -26.91 -22.41
CA GLU A 447 -1.00 -27.60 -21.24
C GLU A 447 -2.08 -27.82 -20.17
N VAL A 448 -2.77 -26.76 -19.76
CA VAL A 448 -3.84 -26.84 -18.75
C VAL A 448 -4.99 -27.74 -19.22
N CYS A 449 -5.38 -27.66 -20.50
CA CYS A 449 -6.42 -28.52 -21.04
C CYS A 449 -6.07 -30.01 -20.95
N ARG A 450 -4.82 -30.39 -21.25
CA ARG A 450 -4.39 -31.79 -21.16
C ARG A 450 -4.19 -32.24 -19.72
N GLU A 451 -3.37 -31.50 -18.97
CA GLU A 451 -2.87 -31.94 -17.66
C GLU A 451 -3.89 -31.78 -16.53
N VAL A 452 -4.74 -30.75 -16.61
CA VAL A 452 -5.70 -30.43 -15.55
C VAL A 452 -7.11 -30.85 -15.94
N LEU A 453 -7.51 -30.57 -17.19
CA LEU A 453 -8.88 -30.85 -17.65
C LEU A 453 -9.04 -32.23 -18.29
N GLY A 454 -7.94 -32.97 -18.48
CA GLY A 454 -7.94 -34.34 -19.02
C GLY A 454 -8.42 -34.42 -20.47
N LEU A 455 -8.26 -33.35 -21.25
CA LEU A 455 -8.70 -33.30 -22.64
C LEU A 455 -7.65 -33.84 -23.59
N ASP A 456 -8.09 -34.55 -24.63
CA ASP A 456 -7.23 -34.92 -25.77
C ASP A 456 -7.18 -33.79 -26.83
N ASP A 457 -6.31 -33.96 -27.83
CA ASP A 457 -6.11 -32.96 -28.88
C ASP A 457 -7.37 -32.73 -29.75
N GLU A 458 -8.22 -33.74 -29.93
CA GLU A 458 -9.45 -33.64 -30.72
C GLU A 458 -10.49 -32.80 -29.98
N GLN A 459 -10.66 -33.05 -28.67
CA GLN A 459 -11.52 -32.25 -27.79
C GLN A 459 -11.03 -30.79 -27.71
N ILE A 460 -9.72 -30.57 -27.55
CA ILE A 460 -9.14 -29.22 -27.53
C ILE A 460 -9.44 -28.49 -28.85
N ALA A 461 -9.24 -29.17 -29.99
CA ALA A 461 -9.55 -28.60 -31.30
C ALA A 461 -11.04 -28.26 -31.42
N ALA A 462 -11.94 -29.12 -30.93
CA ALA A 462 -13.37 -28.87 -30.94
C ALA A 462 -13.77 -27.65 -30.09
N TYR A 463 -13.25 -27.53 -28.86
CA TYR A 463 -13.51 -26.35 -28.01
C TYR A 463 -12.94 -25.06 -28.63
N ARG A 464 -11.79 -25.13 -29.29
CA ARG A 464 -11.21 -24.00 -30.01
C ARG A 464 -12.07 -23.58 -31.20
N ALA A 465 -12.53 -24.55 -32.01
CA ALA A 465 -13.44 -24.30 -33.14
C ALA A 465 -14.79 -23.69 -32.68
N ALA A 466 -15.28 -24.10 -31.52
CA ALA A 466 -16.47 -23.53 -30.88
C ALA A 466 -16.22 -22.16 -30.21
N GLY A 467 -15.00 -21.62 -30.26
CA GLY A 467 -14.64 -20.33 -29.71
C GLY A 467 -14.52 -20.29 -28.18
N ALA A 468 -14.45 -21.44 -27.52
CA ALA A 468 -14.27 -21.51 -26.07
C ALA A 468 -12.83 -21.21 -25.65
N LEU A 469 -11.84 -21.75 -26.38
CA LEU A 469 -10.41 -21.56 -26.09
C LEU A 469 -9.82 -20.42 -26.93
N ARG A 470 -10.09 -19.16 -26.53
CA ARG A 470 -9.62 -17.97 -27.25
C ARG A 470 -9.29 -16.80 -26.35
#